data_AF-A0A8T1EQC8-F1
#
_entry.id   AF-A0A8T1EQC8-F1
#
_cell.length_a   1.000
_cell.length_b   1.000
_cell.length_c   1.000
_cell.angle_alpha   90.00
_cell.angle_beta   90.00
_cell.angle_gamma   90.00
#
_symmetry.space_group_name_H-M   'P 1'
#
loop_
_entity.id
_entity.type
_entity.pdbx_description
1 polymer ?
#
loop_
_entity_poly.entity_id
_entity_poly.type
_entity_poly.pdbx_seq_one_letter_code
_entity_poly.pdbx_strand_id
1 'polypeptide(L)'
;MVVMRRGFTLTKRNKAFIVGRSIMVILMALLYSSVYYQFDEVNAQLVMGLIFSVVMFVSLGQQAQIPTFIAARDVFYKQRRSNFFRTSSFVLSNSVSQIPLGLAESLVFGSLVYWMCGYVSSVRAFLLFEVMVLMTNMAMAAWIFFLSCASPNLNVANPVSLVFILFFVLFAGFVITKEQIPDYLIWIYWINPMAWSVRALAVNQYTDSKFDTCVYHGVDYCSNYNMSMGEYSLTTFEVPTEKFWLCTTDMKVPRM
;
A
#
# COMPACT_ATOMS: atom_id res chain seq x y z
N MET A 1 23.51 -0.74 18.06
CA MET A 1 22.78 -2.00 18.34
C MET A 1 21.87 -1.93 19.57
N VAL A 2 22.33 -1.36 20.70
CA VAL A 2 21.54 -1.31 21.96
C VAL A 2 20.21 -0.55 21.84
N VAL A 3 20.19 0.60 21.15
CA VAL A 3 18.96 1.40 20.94
C VAL A 3 17.91 0.62 20.15
N MET A 4 18.34 -0.10 19.10
CA MET A 4 17.48 -0.96 18.29
C MET A 4 16.86 -2.12 19.08
N ARG A 5 17.68 -2.82 19.88
CA ARG A 5 17.18 -3.89 20.76
C ARG A 5 16.15 -3.37 21.75
N ARG A 6 16.36 -2.17 22.29
CA ARG A 6 15.41 -1.50 23.18
C ARG A 6 14.13 -1.11 22.45
N GLY A 7 14.23 -0.53 21.25
CA GLY A 7 13.08 -0.17 20.41
C GLY A 7 12.17 -1.38 20.16
N PHE A 8 12.77 -2.48 19.71
CA PHE A 8 12.05 -3.74 19.51
C PHE A 8 11.37 -4.26 20.80
N THR A 9 12.06 -4.15 21.93
CA THR A 9 11.51 -4.56 23.24
C THR A 9 10.32 -3.69 23.65
N LEU A 10 10.37 -2.38 23.39
CA LEU A 10 9.28 -1.45 23.68
C LEU A 10 8.06 -1.76 22.81
N THR A 11 8.25 -1.95 21.51
CA THR A 11 7.17 -2.34 20.59
C THR A 11 6.55 -3.66 21.03
N LYS A 12 7.36 -4.70 21.30
CA LYS A 12 6.88 -6.02 21.75
C LYS A 12 6.12 -5.96 23.08
N ARG A 13 6.48 -5.05 23.99
CA ARG A 13 5.81 -4.89 25.29
C ARG A 13 4.48 -4.16 25.20
N ASN A 14 4.23 -3.40 24.13
CA ASN A 14 2.94 -2.75 23.91
C ASN A 14 1.89 -3.75 23.40
N LYS A 15 1.56 -4.73 24.26
CA LYS A 15 0.66 -5.85 23.92
C LYS A 15 -0.75 -5.35 23.57
N ALA A 16 -1.24 -4.32 24.25
CA ALA A 16 -2.57 -3.76 23.98
C ALA A 16 -2.67 -3.21 22.55
N PHE A 17 -1.65 -2.46 22.12
CA PHE A 17 -1.59 -1.95 20.75
C PHE A 17 -1.48 -3.09 19.74
N ILE A 18 -0.59 -4.06 19.94
CA ILE A 18 -0.40 -5.19 19.02
C ILE A 18 -1.70 -6.00 18.90
N VAL A 19 -2.30 -6.41 20.02
CA VAL A 19 -3.52 -7.23 20.01
C VAL A 19 -4.69 -6.49 19.36
N GLY A 20 -4.93 -5.23 19.76
CA GLY A 20 -6.01 -4.43 19.17
C GLY A 20 -5.83 -4.25 17.67
N ARG A 21 -4.59 -4.04 17.22
CA ARG A 21 -4.25 -3.88 15.81
C ARG A 21 -4.37 -5.19 15.02
N SER A 22 -3.91 -6.32 15.56
CA SER A 22 -4.06 -7.62 14.92
C SER A 22 -5.53 -7.99 14.75
N ILE A 23 -6.37 -7.75 15.77
CA ILE A 23 -7.82 -7.99 15.68
C ILE A 23 -8.44 -7.12 14.58
N MET A 24 -8.13 -5.82 14.56
CA MET A 24 -8.64 -4.90 13.54
C MET A 24 -8.23 -5.34 12.12
N VAL A 25 -6.97 -5.76 11.93
CA VAL A 25 -6.46 -6.24 10.65
C VAL A 25 -7.20 -7.49 10.18
N ILE A 26 -7.40 -8.48 11.05
CA ILE A 26 -8.11 -9.73 10.69
C ILE A 26 -9.58 -9.44 10.37
N LEU A 27 -10.25 -8.62 11.19
CA LEU A 27 -11.65 -8.27 10.96
C LEU A 27 -11.85 -7.54 9.63
N MET A 28 -10.98 -6.58 9.32
CA MET A 28 -11.07 -5.81 8.08
C MET A 28 -10.68 -6.64 6.85
N ALA A 29 -9.71 -7.54 6.99
CA ALA A 29 -9.40 -8.51 5.94
C ALA A 29 -10.63 -9.38 5.63
N LEU A 30 -11.25 -9.98 6.65
CA LEU A 30 -12.44 -10.81 6.47
C LEU A 30 -13.61 -10.02 5.89
N LEU A 31 -13.80 -8.77 6.32
CA LEU A 31 -14.85 -7.90 5.78
C LEU A 31 -14.64 -7.66 4.28
N TYR A 32 -13.46 -7.21 3.85
CA TYR A 32 -13.17 -7.04 2.42
C TYR A 32 -13.28 -8.35 1.65
N SER A 33 -12.70 -9.43 2.18
CA SER A 33 -12.79 -10.76 1.58
C SER A 33 -14.21 -11.27 1.43
N SER A 34 -15.11 -10.94 2.36
CA SER A 34 -16.52 -11.34 2.29
C SER A 34 -17.32 -10.53 1.28
N VAL A 35 -17.04 -9.22 1.17
CA VAL A 35 -17.73 -8.32 0.23
C VAL A 35 -17.30 -8.59 -1.21
N TYR A 36 -16.01 -8.88 -1.42
CA TYR A 36 -15.42 -9.13 -2.73
C TYR A 36 -15.08 -10.61 -2.93
N TYR A 37 -15.83 -11.51 -2.28
CA TYR A 37 -15.59 -12.95 -2.38
C TYR A 37 -15.72 -13.42 -3.83
N GLN A 38 -14.66 -14.02 -4.38
CA GLN A 38 -14.59 -14.46 -5.78
C GLN A 38 -15.15 -13.43 -6.76
N PHE A 39 -14.56 -12.22 -6.76
CA PHE A 39 -15.03 -11.12 -7.59
C PHE A 39 -15.01 -11.49 -9.08
N ASP A 40 -15.89 -10.84 -9.86
CA ASP A 40 -15.86 -10.94 -11.31
C ASP A 40 -14.68 -10.16 -11.88
N GLU A 41 -13.74 -10.89 -12.45
CA GLU A 41 -12.48 -10.40 -13.00
C GLU A 41 -12.69 -9.51 -14.24
N VAL A 42 -13.82 -9.70 -14.94
CA VAL A 42 -14.23 -8.90 -16.10
C VAL A 42 -14.52 -7.46 -15.72
N ASN A 43 -14.99 -7.25 -14.49
CA ASN A 43 -15.36 -5.93 -14.01
C ASN A 43 -14.13 -5.19 -13.46
N ALA A 44 -13.45 -4.46 -14.34
CA ALA A 44 -12.27 -3.66 -13.98
C ALA A 44 -12.51 -2.70 -12.81
N GLN A 45 -13.72 -2.14 -12.69
CA GLN A 45 -14.09 -1.25 -11.58
C GLN A 45 -14.07 -1.97 -10.22
N LEU A 46 -14.54 -3.22 -10.16
CA LEU A 46 -14.53 -4.00 -8.92
C LEU A 46 -13.10 -4.33 -8.48
N VAL A 47 -12.26 -4.78 -9.42
CA VAL A 47 -10.86 -5.14 -9.13
C VAL A 47 -10.06 -3.92 -8.70
N MET A 48 -10.15 -2.81 -9.44
CA MET A 48 -9.48 -1.56 -9.09
C MET A 48 -9.98 -0.99 -7.77
N GLY A 49 -11.30 -1.08 -7.51
CA GLY A 49 -11.88 -0.67 -6.24
C GLY A 49 -11.38 -1.49 -5.05
N LEU A 50 -11.20 -2.80 -5.21
CA LEU A 50 -10.61 -3.66 -4.18
C LEU A 50 -9.12 -3.34 -3.96
N ILE A 51 -8.34 -3.18 -5.02
CA ILE A 51 -6.93 -2.78 -4.95
C ILE A 51 -6.78 -1.45 -4.20
N PHE A 52 -7.59 -0.46 -4.56
CA PHE A 52 -7.62 0.83 -3.89
C PHE A 52 -8.02 0.70 -2.41
N SER A 53 -9.02 -0.13 -2.09
CA SER A 53 -9.46 -0.37 -0.71
C SER A 53 -8.37 -1.01 0.16
N VAL A 54 -7.62 -1.98 -0.39
CA VAL A 54 -6.45 -2.61 0.25
C VAL A 54 -5.39 -1.57 0.58
N VAL A 55 -5.00 -0.76 -0.41
CA VAL A 55 -3.99 0.31 -0.25
C VAL A 55 -4.44 1.37 0.75
N MET A 56 -5.71 1.77 0.69
CA MET A 56 -6.31 2.74 1.59
C MET A 56 -6.33 2.25 3.03
N PHE A 57 -6.74 1.01 3.27
CA PHE A 57 -6.80 0.42 4.61
C PHE A 57 -5.42 0.38 5.28
N VAL A 58 -4.42 -0.14 4.57
CA VAL A 58 -3.05 -0.24 5.09
C VAL A 58 -2.46 1.13 5.40
N SER A 59 -2.79 2.13 4.58
CA SER A 59 -2.35 3.51 4.74
C SER A 59 -3.00 4.20 5.93
N LEU A 60 -4.33 4.13 6.05
CA LEU A 60 -5.09 4.68 7.19
C LEU A 60 -4.69 4.01 8.49
N GLY A 61 -4.41 2.71 8.45
CA GLY A 61 -3.91 1.95 9.59
C GLY A 61 -2.68 2.61 10.22
N GLN A 62 -1.77 3.22 9.46
CA GLN A 62 -0.55 3.80 10.02
C GLN A 62 -0.81 4.99 10.95
N GLN A 63 -1.95 5.70 10.81
CA GLN A 63 -2.27 6.83 11.69
C GLN A 63 -2.35 6.45 13.17
N ALA A 64 -2.74 5.21 13.49
CA ALA A 64 -2.83 4.73 14.87
C ALA A 64 -1.48 4.78 15.61
N GLN A 65 -0.36 4.97 14.90
CA GLN A 65 0.98 5.07 15.50
C GLN A 65 1.35 6.47 15.98
N ILE A 66 0.61 7.52 15.58
CA ILE A 66 0.91 8.92 15.95
C ILE A 66 1.05 9.08 17.49
N PRO A 67 0.12 8.59 18.34
CA PRO A 67 0.27 8.69 19.80
C PRO A 67 1.54 8.03 20.33
N THR A 68 1.89 6.86 19.78
CA THR A 68 3.08 6.11 20.17
C THR A 68 4.36 6.86 19.80
N PHE A 69 4.40 7.48 18.62
CA PHE A 69 5.56 8.26 18.17
C PHE A 69 5.74 9.55 18.95
N ILE A 70 4.66 10.28 19.24
CA ILE A 70 4.75 11.50 20.06
C ILE A 70 5.20 11.17 21.49
N ALA A 71 4.67 10.11 22.10
CA ALA A 71 5.13 9.66 23.42
C ALA A 71 6.62 9.25 23.42
N ALA A 72 7.07 8.57 22.37
CA ALA A 72 8.48 8.19 22.22
C ALA A 72 9.41 9.41 22.06
N ARG A 73 8.94 10.46 21.39
CA ARG A 73 9.68 11.71 21.17
C ARG A 73 9.97 12.44 22.49
N ASP A 74 9.02 12.48 23.43
CA ASP A 74 9.23 13.15 24.71
C ASP A 74 10.34 12.48 25.54
N VAL A 75 10.41 11.15 25.47
CA VAL A 75 11.49 10.36 26.07
C VAL A 75 12.82 10.61 25.34
N PHE A 76 12.78 10.67 24.01
CA PHE A 76 13.95 10.96 23.18
C PHE A 76 14.59 12.31 23.54
N TYR A 77 13.80 13.38 23.68
CA TYR A 77 14.35 14.70 24.02
C TYR A 77 15.02 14.75 25.39
N LYS A 78 14.53 13.98 26.37
CA LYS A 78 15.23 13.81 27.67
C LYS A 78 16.58 13.11 27.48
N GLN A 79 16.60 12.01 26.74
CA GLN A 79 17.82 11.22 26.52
C GLN A 79 18.87 11.94 25.65
N ARG A 80 18.42 12.72 24.66
CA ARG A 80 19.29 13.52 23.79
C ARG A 80 19.97 14.65 24.54
N ARG A 81 19.26 15.32 25.46
CA ARG A 81 19.83 16.36 26.35
C ARG A 81 20.93 15.81 27.26
N SER A 82 20.79 14.56 27.70
CA SER A 82 21.83 13.84 28.44
C SER A 82 22.89 13.17 27.55
N ASN A 83 22.93 13.47 26.24
CA ASN A 83 23.90 12.95 25.28
C ASN A 83 24.03 11.41 25.19
N PHE A 84 22.97 10.65 25.49
CA PHE A 84 23.01 9.19 25.44
C PHE A 84 23.20 8.60 24.02
N PHE A 85 22.62 9.23 22.98
CA PHE A 85 22.77 8.80 21.59
C PHE A 85 22.41 9.91 20.59
N ARG A 86 22.83 9.73 19.33
CA ARG A 86 22.57 10.65 18.20
C ARG A 86 21.14 10.49 17.67
N THR A 87 20.60 11.56 17.09
CA THR A 87 19.26 11.57 16.47
C THR A 87 19.12 10.53 15.35
N SER A 88 20.16 10.36 14.51
CA SER A 88 20.15 9.37 13.43
C SER A 88 19.98 7.93 13.94
N SER A 89 20.60 7.59 15.07
CA SER A 89 20.45 6.28 15.69
C SER A 89 19.03 6.02 16.19
N PHE A 90 18.31 7.05 16.63
CA PHE A 90 16.91 6.95 17.04
C PHE A 90 15.99 6.69 15.84
N VAL A 91 16.14 7.49 14.80
CA VAL A 91 15.33 7.38 13.58
C VAL A 91 15.50 6.00 12.95
N LEU A 92 16.73 5.55 12.73
CA LEU A 92 17.01 4.22 12.19
C LEU A 92 16.46 3.10 13.08
N SER A 93 16.63 3.22 14.40
CA SER A 93 16.08 2.25 15.35
C SER A 93 14.56 2.17 15.25
N ASN A 94 13.87 3.30 15.15
CA ASN A 94 12.41 3.34 15.06
C ASN A 94 11.95 2.73 13.74
N SER A 95 12.51 3.16 12.60
CA SER A 95 12.15 2.65 11.27
C SER A 95 12.33 1.13 11.17
N VAL A 96 13.46 0.59 11.63
CA VAL A 96 13.71 -0.86 11.56
C VAL A 96 12.82 -1.64 12.54
N SER A 97 12.46 -1.06 13.68
CA SER A 97 11.58 -1.73 14.65
C SER A 97 10.15 -1.94 14.12
N GLN A 98 9.72 -1.16 13.12
CA GLN A 98 8.40 -1.29 12.51
C GLN A 98 8.32 -2.38 11.44
N ILE A 99 9.44 -2.78 10.84
CA ILE A 99 9.46 -3.76 9.73
C ILE A 99 8.82 -5.09 10.14
N PRO A 100 9.14 -5.72 11.29
CA PRO A 100 8.55 -7.01 11.65
C PRO A 100 7.05 -6.96 11.88
N LEU A 101 6.56 -5.85 12.48
CA LEU A 101 5.14 -5.66 12.72
C LEU A 101 4.40 -5.41 11.39
N GLY A 102 4.94 -4.52 10.55
CA GLY A 102 4.38 -4.23 9.24
C GLY A 102 4.34 -5.45 8.32
N LEU A 103 5.37 -6.29 8.35
CA LEU A 103 5.42 -7.56 7.62
C LEU A 103 4.35 -8.54 8.11
N ALA A 104 4.18 -8.68 9.43
CA ALA A 104 3.13 -9.55 9.97
C ALA A 104 1.72 -9.04 9.61
N GLU A 105 1.51 -7.72 9.67
CA GLU A 105 0.24 -7.08 9.29
C GLU A 105 -0.07 -7.25 7.81
N SER A 106 0.91 -6.97 6.93
CA SER A 106 0.72 -7.13 5.50
C SER A 106 0.46 -8.58 5.15
N LEU A 107 1.23 -9.52 5.72
CA LEU A 107 1.11 -10.94 5.38
C LEU A 107 -0.26 -11.49 5.75
N VAL A 108 -0.75 -11.18 6.95
CA VAL A 108 -2.06 -11.65 7.40
C VAL A 108 -3.18 -11.01 6.58
N PHE A 109 -3.15 -9.68 6.41
CA PHE A 109 -4.17 -8.95 5.66
C PHE A 109 -4.19 -9.35 4.18
N GLY A 110 -3.02 -9.25 3.54
CA GLY A 110 -2.80 -9.50 2.13
C GLY A 110 -3.11 -10.93 1.75
N SER A 111 -2.68 -11.92 2.54
CA SER A 111 -3.01 -13.33 2.25
C SER A 111 -4.52 -13.59 2.31
N LEU A 112 -5.21 -13.07 3.33
CA LEU A 112 -6.66 -13.27 3.45
C LEU A 112 -7.42 -12.62 2.30
N VAL A 113 -7.08 -11.38 1.94
CA VAL A 113 -7.72 -10.68 0.82
C VAL A 113 -7.39 -11.36 -0.51
N TYR A 114 -6.12 -11.68 -0.75
CA TYR A 114 -5.68 -12.24 -2.02
C TYR A 114 -6.37 -13.56 -2.37
N TRP A 115 -6.34 -14.51 -1.43
CA TRP A 115 -6.85 -15.86 -1.67
C TRP A 115 -8.37 -15.96 -1.60
N MET A 116 -9.03 -15.20 -0.73
CA MET A 116 -10.50 -15.25 -0.62
C MET A 116 -11.20 -14.47 -1.74
N CYS A 117 -10.63 -13.35 -2.17
CA CYS A 117 -11.22 -12.56 -3.24
C CYS A 117 -11.03 -13.20 -4.63
N GLY A 118 -10.09 -14.13 -4.79
CA GLY A 118 -9.88 -14.86 -6.04
C GLY A 118 -8.95 -14.14 -7.03
N TYR A 119 -7.90 -13.47 -6.54
CA TYR A 119 -6.84 -12.97 -7.41
C TYR A 119 -6.14 -14.11 -8.18
N VAL A 120 -5.35 -13.76 -9.20
CA VAL A 120 -4.60 -14.72 -10.03
C VAL A 120 -3.82 -15.71 -9.17
N SER A 121 -3.94 -17.02 -9.39
CA SER A 121 -3.35 -18.06 -8.53
C SER A 121 -1.83 -18.27 -8.70
N SER A 122 -1.11 -17.31 -9.28
CA SER A 122 0.34 -17.39 -9.52
C SER A 122 1.13 -16.98 -8.29
N VAL A 123 2.09 -17.82 -7.87
CA VAL A 123 2.98 -17.53 -6.73
C VAL A 123 3.73 -16.21 -6.92
N ARG A 124 4.14 -15.91 -8.16
CA ARG A 124 4.83 -14.65 -8.49
C ARG A 124 3.91 -13.45 -8.27
N ALA A 125 2.66 -13.54 -8.74
CA ALA A 125 1.68 -12.47 -8.60
C ALA A 125 1.34 -12.22 -7.13
N PHE A 126 1.25 -13.29 -6.32
CA PHE A 126 1.03 -13.19 -4.88
C PHE A 126 2.20 -12.49 -4.17
N LEU A 127 3.44 -12.91 -4.45
CA LEU A 127 4.62 -12.30 -3.83
C LEU A 127 4.77 -10.82 -4.22
N LEU A 128 4.52 -10.47 -5.48
CA LEU A 128 4.53 -9.07 -5.91
C LEU A 128 3.42 -8.27 -5.23
N PHE A 129 2.20 -8.83 -5.13
CA PHE A 129 1.11 -8.20 -4.40
C PHE A 129 1.51 -7.89 -2.96
N GLU A 130 2.03 -8.89 -2.25
CA GLU A 130 2.42 -8.78 -0.85
C GLU A 130 3.56 -7.78 -0.64
N VAL A 131 4.58 -7.80 -1.50
CA VAL A 131 5.70 -6.85 -1.44
C VAL A 131 5.21 -5.42 -1.68
N MET A 132 4.32 -5.19 -2.64
CA MET A 132 3.78 -3.85 -2.90
C MET A 132 2.93 -3.34 -1.74
N VAL A 133 2.09 -4.21 -1.14
CA VAL A 133 1.30 -3.85 0.06
C VAL A 133 2.23 -3.53 1.24
N LEU A 134 3.27 -4.32 1.46
CA LEU A 134 4.28 -4.08 2.49
C LEU A 134 5.03 -2.76 2.25
N MET A 135 5.48 -2.50 1.02
CA MET A 135 6.17 -1.25 0.69
C MET A 135 5.29 -0.03 0.94
N THR A 136 4.00 -0.12 0.59
CA THR A 136 3.00 0.92 0.91
C THR A 136 2.89 1.14 2.41
N ASN A 137 2.76 0.04 3.17
CA ASN A 137 2.68 0.07 4.63
C ASN A 137 3.89 0.81 5.23
N MET A 138 5.09 0.44 4.80
CA MET A 138 6.34 1.04 5.27
C MET A 138 6.52 2.51 4.85
N ALA A 139 6.15 2.85 3.62
CA ALA A 139 6.20 4.23 3.14
C ALA A 139 5.25 5.13 3.95
N MET A 140 4.03 4.66 4.19
CA MET A 140 3.05 5.39 5.00
C MET A 140 3.45 5.45 6.47
N ALA A 141 4.05 4.39 7.03
CA ALA A 141 4.58 4.40 8.38
C ALA A 141 5.69 5.45 8.54
N ALA A 142 6.60 5.54 7.56
CA ALA A 142 7.67 6.53 7.52
C ALA A 142 7.12 7.97 7.41
N TRP A 143 6.10 8.17 6.57
CA TRP A 143 5.42 9.46 6.44
C TRP A 143 4.74 9.90 7.74
N ILE A 144 3.99 9.01 8.39
CA ILE A 144 3.33 9.28 9.67
C ILE A 144 4.37 9.53 10.78
N PHE A 145 5.49 8.81 10.76
CA PHE A 145 6.58 9.07 11.70
C PHE A 145 7.20 10.45 11.49
N PHE A 146 7.46 10.85 10.25
CA PHE A 146 7.95 12.19 9.91
C PHE A 146 6.98 13.27 10.40
N LEU A 147 5.69 13.12 10.11
CA LEU A 147 4.67 14.07 10.52
C LEU A 147 4.54 14.17 12.05
N SER A 148 4.62 13.03 12.75
CA SER A 148 4.62 12.98 14.22
C SER A 148 5.84 13.69 14.82
N CYS A 149 6.98 13.67 14.13
CA CYS A 149 8.17 14.41 14.55
C CYS A 149 8.04 15.91 14.29
N ALA A 150 7.45 16.30 13.15
CA ALA A 150 7.30 17.69 12.73
C ALA A 150 6.18 18.46 13.46
N SER A 151 5.14 17.75 13.92
CA SER A 151 3.98 18.34 14.59
C SER A 151 4.24 18.65 16.08
N PRO A 152 3.67 19.70 16.67
CA PRO A 152 3.93 20.02 18.08
C PRO A 152 3.25 19.06 19.06
N ASN A 153 2.02 18.62 18.79
CA ASN A 153 1.23 17.77 19.68
C ASN A 153 0.20 16.92 18.90
N LEU A 154 -0.49 16.03 19.61
CA LEU A 154 -1.49 15.11 19.04
C LEU A 154 -2.67 15.82 18.39
N ASN A 155 -3.10 16.96 18.94
CA ASN A 155 -4.25 17.71 18.44
C ASN A 155 -3.96 18.36 17.08
N VAL A 156 -2.69 18.61 16.75
CA VAL A 156 -2.27 19.07 15.43
C VAL A 156 -1.91 17.88 14.52
N ALA A 157 -1.21 16.88 15.04
CA ALA A 157 -0.72 15.75 14.24
C ALA A 157 -1.86 14.95 13.57
N ASN A 158 -2.91 14.63 14.32
CA ASN A 158 -4.03 13.82 13.81
C ASN A 158 -4.77 14.49 12.64
N PRO A 159 -5.33 15.72 12.76
CA PRO A 159 -6.05 16.33 11.65
C PRO A 159 -5.15 16.57 10.44
N VAL A 160 -3.90 17.00 10.64
CA VAL A 160 -2.95 17.18 9.54
C VAL A 160 -2.69 15.85 8.81
N SER A 161 -2.56 14.74 9.55
CA SER A 161 -2.35 13.42 8.94
C SER A 161 -3.54 12.97 8.08
N LEU A 162 -4.76 13.29 8.50
CA LEU A 162 -5.98 12.98 7.76
C LEU A 162 -6.07 13.81 6.48
N VAL A 163 -5.72 15.10 6.55
CA VAL A 163 -5.68 15.97 5.37
C VAL A 163 -4.66 15.44 4.35
N PHE A 164 -3.45 15.08 4.77
CA PHE A 164 -2.46 14.49 3.86
C PHE A 164 -2.92 13.17 3.26
N ILE A 165 -3.52 12.28 4.05
CA ILE A 165 -4.05 11.02 3.54
C ILE A 165 -5.20 11.26 2.56
N LEU A 166 -6.05 12.26 2.79
CA LEU A 166 -7.08 12.66 1.83
C LEU A 166 -6.46 13.09 0.49
N PHE A 167 -5.42 13.91 0.50
CA PHE A 167 -4.70 14.27 -0.73
C PHE A 167 -4.10 13.03 -1.42
N PHE A 168 -3.45 12.13 -0.68
CA PHE A 168 -2.91 10.90 -1.27
C PHE A 168 -4.01 9.98 -1.82
N VAL A 169 -5.18 9.93 -1.20
CA VAL A 169 -6.33 9.18 -1.71
C VAL A 169 -6.87 9.77 -3.02
N LEU A 170 -7.06 11.10 -3.07
CA LEU A 170 -7.60 11.77 -4.25
C LEU A 170 -6.67 11.60 -5.46
N PHE A 171 -5.36 11.76 -5.25
CA PHE A 171 -4.34 11.64 -6.29
C PHE A 171 -3.74 10.22 -6.38
N ALA A 172 -4.45 9.18 -5.95
CA ALA A 172 -4.00 7.79 -6.04
C ALA A 172 -4.18 7.16 -7.43
N GLY A 173 -4.87 7.82 -8.37
CA GLY A 173 -5.15 7.28 -9.70
C GLY A 173 -6.40 6.40 -9.79
N PHE A 174 -7.19 6.28 -8.72
CA PHE A 174 -8.49 5.58 -8.73
C PHE A 174 -9.68 6.55 -8.67
N VAL A 175 -9.66 7.51 -7.74
CA VAL A 175 -10.74 8.51 -7.60
C VAL A 175 -10.68 9.54 -8.74
N ILE A 176 -9.47 10.02 -9.03
CA ILE A 176 -9.16 10.87 -10.18
C ILE A 176 -8.13 10.09 -11.01
N THR A 177 -8.45 9.82 -12.27
CA THR A 177 -7.52 9.15 -13.19
C THR A 177 -6.37 10.08 -13.56
N LYS A 178 -5.26 9.52 -14.05
CA LYS A 178 -4.01 10.27 -14.20
C LYS A 178 -4.15 11.44 -15.19
N GLU A 179 -4.87 11.27 -16.28
CA GLU A 179 -5.07 12.27 -17.34
C GLU A 179 -6.03 13.39 -16.93
N GLN A 180 -6.90 13.13 -15.95
CA GLN A 180 -7.78 14.14 -15.36
C GLN A 180 -7.06 15.05 -14.37
N ILE A 181 -5.84 14.71 -13.94
CA ILE A 181 -5.05 15.54 -13.04
C ILE A 181 -4.43 16.69 -13.84
N PRO A 182 -4.69 17.97 -13.45
CA PRO A 182 -4.05 19.10 -14.12
C PRO A 182 -2.53 19.01 -14.07
N ASP A 183 -1.85 19.41 -15.16
CA ASP A 183 -0.39 19.28 -15.31
C ASP A 183 0.41 19.90 -14.16
N TYR A 184 -0.08 20.98 -13.56
CA TYR A 184 0.59 21.64 -12.43
C TYR A 184 0.48 20.88 -11.09
N LEU A 185 -0.41 19.88 -10.97
CA LEU A 185 -0.58 19.02 -9.78
C LEU A 185 -0.07 17.59 -9.99
N ILE A 186 0.37 17.22 -11.19
CA ILE A 186 0.77 15.84 -11.51
C ILE A 186 1.92 15.34 -10.63
N TRP A 187 2.76 16.22 -10.09
CA TRP A 187 3.84 15.85 -9.18
C TRP A 187 3.33 15.17 -7.91
N ILE A 188 2.10 15.46 -7.45
CA ILE A 188 1.48 14.82 -6.29
C ILE A 188 1.27 13.33 -6.58
N TYR A 189 0.83 13.00 -7.79
CA TYR A 189 0.67 11.61 -8.22
C TYR A 189 2.00 10.84 -8.17
N TRP A 190 3.10 11.46 -8.60
CA TRP A 190 4.41 10.81 -8.65
C TRP A 190 5.10 10.64 -7.29
N ILE A 191 4.86 11.52 -6.32
CA ILE A 191 5.41 11.38 -4.96
C ILE A 191 4.56 10.43 -4.09
N ASN A 192 3.32 10.18 -4.48
CA ASN A 192 2.34 9.46 -3.68
C ASN A 192 2.59 7.94 -3.69
N PRO A 193 2.94 7.33 -2.54
CA PRO A 193 3.16 5.88 -2.47
C PRO A 193 1.89 5.07 -2.77
N MET A 194 0.70 5.62 -2.50
CA MET A 194 -0.56 4.93 -2.81
C MET A 194 -0.76 4.82 -4.32
N ALA A 195 -0.42 5.86 -5.08
CA ALA A 195 -0.56 5.87 -6.54
C ALA A 195 0.34 4.80 -7.19
N TRP A 196 1.59 4.69 -6.73
CA TRP A 196 2.50 3.64 -7.18
C TRP A 196 1.97 2.24 -6.90
N SER A 197 1.39 2.04 -5.72
CA SER A 197 0.87 0.73 -5.32
C SER A 197 -0.40 0.35 -6.05
N VAL A 198 -1.37 1.26 -6.20
CA VAL A 198 -2.57 1.00 -7.01
C VAL A 198 -2.19 0.62 -8.43
N ARG A 199 -1.29 1.41 -9.06
CA ARG A 199 -0.77 1.14 -10.40
C ARG A 199 -0.07 -0.22 -10.48
N ALA A 200 0.85 -0.51 -9.56
CA ALA A 200 1.63 -1.74 -9.59
C ALA A 200 0.77 -2.99 -9.37
N LEU A 201 -0.20 -2.93 -8.44
CA LEU A 201 -1.12 -4.01 -8.17
C LEU A 201 -2.07 -4.27 -9.34
N ALA A 202 -2.54 -3.20 -10.00
CA ALA A 202 -3.38 -3.30 -11.19
C ALA A 202 -2.63 -3.98 -12.34
N VAL A 203 -1.41 -3.53 -12.63
CA VAL A 203 -0.56 -4.14 -13.66
C VAL A 203 -0.24 -5.59 -13.28
N ASN A 204 0.10 -5.89 -12.02
CA ASN A 204 0.39 -7.25 -11.56
C ASN A 204 -0.79 -8.22 -11.78
N GLN A 205 -2.04 -7.75 -11.61
CA GLN A 205 -3.23 -8.57 -11.86
C GLN A 205 -3.48 -8.75 -13.36
N TYR A 206 -3.62 -7.65 -14.12
CA TYR A 206 -4.10 -7.70 -15.50
C TYR A 206 -3.06 -8.07 -16.54
N THR A 207 -1.80 -8.15 -16.14
CA THR A 207 -0.69 -8.53 -17.03
C THR A 207 -0.43 -10.04 -17.05
N ASP A 208 -1.14 -10.80 -16.21
CA ASP A 208 -1.02 -12.27 -16.20
C ASP A 208 -1.50 -12.89 -17.52
N SER A 209 -0.90 -14.02 -17.88
CA SER A 209 -1.28 -14.83 -19.04
C SER A 209 -2.78 -15.16 -19.12
N LYS A 210 -3.48 -15.22 -17.98
CA LYS A 210 -4.92 -15.43 -17.93
C LYS A 210 -5.74 -14.36 -18.67
N PHE A 211 -5.25 -13.12 -18.68
CA PHE A 211 -5.93 -11.96 -19.27
C PHE A 211 -5.34 -11.52 -20.62
N ASP A 212 -4.26 -12.19 -21.07
CA ASP A 212 -3.64 -12.02 -22.39
C ASP A 212 -4.41 -12.83 -23.46
N THR A 213 -5.75 -12.68 -23.48
CA THR A 213 -6.63 -13.37 -24.41
C THR A 213 -7.57 -12.39 -25.11
N CYS A 214 -7.92 -12.71 -26.35
CA CYS A 214 -8.87 -11.92 -27.15
C CYS A 214 -10.31 -12.16 -26.70
N VAL A 215 -10.68 -13.41 -26.41
CA VAL A 215 -12.04 -13.77 -25.99
C VAL A 215 -12.01 -14.19 -24.52
N TYR A 216 -12.76 -13.47 -23.69
CA TYR A 216 -12.90 -13.79 -22.27
C TYR A 216 -14.38 -13.75 -21.88
N HIS A 217 -14.89 -14.84 -21.29
CA HIS A 217 -16.30 -14.99 -20.90
C HIS A 217 -17.33 -14.61 -22.00
N GLY A 218 -17.01 -14.90 -23.26
CA GLY A 218 -17.90 -14.66 -24.41
C GLY A 218 -17.85 -13.26 -25.01
N VAL A 219 -17.01 -12.36 -24.49
CA VAL A 219 -16.73 -11.04 -25.07
C VAL A 219 -15.41 -11.10 -25.82
N ASP A 220 -15.41 -10.66 -27.08
CA ASP A 220 -14.20 -10.53 -27.91
C ASP A 220 -13.65 -9.10 -27.84
N TYR A 221 -12.55 -8.93 -27.13
CA TYR A 221 -11.86 -7.65 -26.94
C TYR A 221 -11.00 -7.26 -28.14
N CYS A 222 -10.48 -8.24 -28.88
CA CYS A 222 -9.63 -7.95 -30.04
C CYS A 222 -10.45 -7.43 -31.22
N SER A 223 -11.66 -7.96 -31.47
CA SER A 223 -12.51 -7.42 -32.54
C SER A 223 -13.17 -6.08 -32.17
N ASN A 224 -13.57 -5.89 -30.90
CA ASN A 224 -14.27 -4.69 -30.48
C ASN A 224 -13.33 -3.51 -30.16
N TYR A 225 -12.18 -3.77 -29.55
CA TYR A 225 -11.28 -2.75 -29.01
C TYR A 225 -9.83 -2.85 -29.53
N ASN A 226 -9.52 -3.85 -30.37
CA ASN A 226 -8.18 -4.08 -30.91
C ASN A 226 -7.08 -4.24 -29.83
N MET A 227 -7.46 -4.76 -28.66
CA MET A 227 -6.57 -4.96 -27.51
C MET A 227 -6.98 -6.21 -26.74
N SER A 228 -6.08 -6.76 -25.92
CA SER A 228 -6.39 -7.89 -25.03
C SER A 228 -7.28 -7.45 -23.87
N MET A 229 -7.94 -8.41 -23.20
CA MET A 229 -8.79 -8.11 -22.03
C MET A 229 -8.00 -7.40 -20.90
N GLY A 230 -6.77 -7.83 -20.63
CA GLY A 230 -5.91 -7.21 -19.63
C GLY A 230 -5.54 -5.76 -19.96
N GLU A 231 -5.18 -5.49 -21.21
CA GLU A 231 -4.87 -4.13 -21.69
C GLU A 231 -6.11 -3.24 -21.66
N TYR A 232 -7.27 -3.74 -22.07
CA TYR A 232 -8.54 -3.02 -21.96
C TYR A 232 -8.86 -2.62 -20.51
N SER A 233 -8.69 -3.55 -19.57
CA SER A 233 -8.94 -3.29 -18.15
C SER A 233 -8.01 -2.22 -17.56
N LEU A 234 -6.73 -2.22 -17.98
CA LEU A 234 -5.74 -1.22 -17.55
C LEU A 234 -5.97 0.15 -18.17
N THR A 235 -6.26 0.20 -19.47
CA THR A 235 -6.52 1.45 -20.20
C THR A 235 -7.79 2.15 -19.73
N THR A 236 -8.79 1.41 -19.24
CA THR A 236 -10.00 1.98 -18.62
C THR A 236 -9.69 2.89 -17.44
N PHE A 237 -8.60 2.63 -16.71
CA PHE A 237 -8.12 3.44 -15.59
C PHE A 237 -6.86 4.23 -15.93
N GLU A 238 -6.52 4.35 -17.21
CA GLU A 238 -5.33 5.05 -17.71
C GLU A 238 -4.03 4.56 -17.06
N VAL A 239 -4.03 3.28 -16.67
CA VAL A 239 -2.86 2.62 -16.09
C VAL A 239 -1.97 2.20 -17.25
N PRO A 240 -0.71 2.67 -17.32
CA PRO A 240 0.18 2.28 -18.41
C PRO A 240 0.48 0.78 -18.33
N THR A 241 0.42 0.13 -19.49
CA THR A 241 0.59 -1.32 -19.69
C THR A 241 2.05 -1.79 -19.64
N GLU A 242 3.00 -0.85 -19.61
CA GLU A 242 4.43 -1.15 -19.66
C GLU A 242 4.93 -1.90 -18.41
N LYS A 243 5.53 -3.06 -18.66
CA LYS A 243 6.04 -3.98 -17.62
C LYS A 243 7.38 -3.56 -17.00
N PHE A 244 8.12 -2.63 -17.60
CA PHE A 244 9.54 -2.35 -17.29
C PHE A 244 9.85 -2.06 -15.80
N TRP A 245 8.87 -1.54 -15.05
CA TRP A 245 9.05 -1.08 -13.67
C TRP A 245 8.75 -2.15 -12.63
N LEU A 246 8.02 -3.20 -12.99
CA LEU A 246 7.88 -4.41 -12.18
C LEU A 246 9.08 -5.30 -12.52
N CYS A 247 9.62 -6.07 -11.59
CA CYS A 247 10.62 -7.12 -11.89
C CYS A 247 9.98 -8.28 -12.69
N THR A 248 9.30 -7.96 -13.79
CA THR A 248 8.69 -8.85 -14.76
C THR A 248 9.67 -9.00 -15.92
N THR A 249 10.50 -10.03 -15.82
CA THR A 249 11.42 -10.53 -16.87
C THR A 249 10.72 -11.07 -18.13
N ASP A 250 9.51 -10.59 -18.44
CA ASP A 250 8.85 -10.90 -19.71
C ASP A 250 9.06 -9.71 -20.63
N MET A 251 10.31 -9.58 -21.07
CA MET A 251 10.71 -8.77 -22.22
C MET A 251 10.09 -9.44 -23.46
N LYS A 252 8.79 -9.27 -23.68
CA LYS A 252 8.20 -9.55 -24.99
C LYS A 252 8.87 -8.56 -25.94
N VAL A 253 9.78 -9.11 -26.75
CA VAL A 253 10.39 -8.50 -27.92
C VAL A 253 9.33 -7.68 -28.65
N PRO A 254 9.62 -6.42 -29.04
CA PRO A 254 8.69 -5.63 -29.83
C PRO A 254 8.29 -6.46 -31.05
N ARG A 255 6.99 -6.74 -31.20
CA ARG A 255 6.48 -7.24 -32.47
C ARG A 255 6.63 -6.08 -33.46
N MET A 256 7.54 -6.32 -34.41
CA MET A 256 8.02 -5.53 -35.56
C MET A 256 7.31 -4.21 -35.82
#